data_AF-D3YV36-F1
#
_entry.id   AF-D3YV36-F1
#
_cell.length_a   1.000
_cell.length_b   1.000
_cell.length_c   1.000
_cell.angle_alpha   90.00
_cell.angle_beta   90.00
_cell.angle_gamma   90.00
#
_symmetry.space_group_name_H-M   'P 1'
#
loop_
_entity.id
_entity.type
_entity.pdbx_description
1 polymer ?
#
loop_
_entity_poly.entity_id
_entity_poly.type
_entity_poly.pdbx_seq_one_letter_code
_entity_poly.pdbx_strand_id
1 'polypeptide(L)'
;MQWLKSFQICKVLQGFSLSPTQLHRRLFSRVGAPRWNDHDSPEEFNFASDVLDYWAQMEEEGKRGPSPAFWWVNGQGDEIKWSFRKLRDLTCRTANVFEQICGLQQGDHLALILPRVPEWWLVTVGCMRTGIIFMPGTTQLKAKDILYRIQISRAKAIVTTASLVPEVESVASE
;
A
#
# COMPACT_ATOMS: atom_id res chain seq x y z
N MET A 1 -17.20 -18.11 -3.80
CA MET A 1 -16.23 -18.06 -2.67
C MET A 1 -14.91 -18.72 -3.09
N GLN A 2 -14.14 -18.13 -4.01
CA GLN A 2 -12.95 -18.78 -4.62
C GLN A 2 -11.77 -17.82 -4.87
N TRP A 3 -11.86 -16.55 -4.44
CA TRP A 3 -10.92 -15.47 -4.80
C TRP A 3 -9.69 -15.32 -3.88
N LEU A 4 -9.45 -16.26 -2.96
CA LEU A 4 -8.37 -16.18 -1.97
C LEU A 4 -7.20 -17.17 -2.22
N LYS A 5 -7.19 -17.89 -3.34
CA LYS A 5 -6.31 -19.06 -3.52
C LYS A 5 -4.97 -18.83 -4.23
N SER A 6 -4.49 -17.59 -4.38
CA SER A 6 -3.20 -17.37 -5.08
C SER A 6 -2.26 -16.38 -4.40
N PHE A 7 -2.46 -16.09 -3.12
CA PHE A 7 -1.56 -15.22 -2.36
C PHE A 7 -0.55 -16.05 -1.58
N GLN A 8 0.74 -15.79 -1.82
CA GLN A 8 1.80 -16.08 -0.86
C GLN A 8 2.41 -14.75 -0.42
N ILE A 9 2.31 -14.46 0.87
CA ILE A 9 3.01 -13.36 1.53
C ILE A 9 4.17 -14.00 2.28
N CYS A 10 5.39 -13.81 1.79
CA CYS A 10 6.59 -14.26 2.50
C CYS A 10 6.97 -13.21 3.55
N LYS A 11 7.01 -13.63 4.82
CA LYS A 11 7.36 -12.80 5.98
C LYS A 11 8.85 -12.98 6.27
N VAL A 12 9.61 -11.89 6.25
CA VAL A 12 11.03 -11.90 6.65
C VAL A 12 11.13 -11.53 8.13
N LEU A 13 11.69 -12.43 8.95
CA LEU A 13 11.89 -12.22 10.39
C LEU A 13 13.32 -11.75 10.66
N GLN A 14 13.46 -10.60 11.34
CA GLN A 14 14.51 -10.22 12.33
C GLN A 14 14.40 -8.68 12.55
N GLY A 15 14.53 -8.08 13.72
CA GLY A 15 15.01 -8.55 15.02
C GLY A 15 16.05 -7.61 15.63
N PHE A 16 15.82 -6.29 15.73
CA PHE A 16 16.70 -5.37 16.49
C PHE A 16 15.92 -4.20 17.09
N SER A 17 16.11 -3.97 18.39
CA SER A 17 15.65 -2.78 19.12
C SER A 17 16.80 -1.81 19.36
N LEU A 18 16.50 -0.51 19.48
CA LEU A 18 16.93 0.34 20.61
C LEU A 18 16.41 1.79 20.48
N SER A 19 16.47 2.49 21.62
CA SER A 19 15.66 3.61 22.16
C SER A 19 15.72 4.99 21.47
N PRO A 20 14.74 5.89 21.74
CA PRO A 20 14.70 7.23 21.17
C PRO A 20 15.44 8.28 22.03
N THR A 21 16.26 9.11 21.40
CA THR A 21 16.83 10.30 22.04
C THR A 21 15.99 11.52 21.65
N GLN A 22 15.32 12.12 22.64
CA GLN A 22 14.59 13.38 22.47
C GLN A 22 15.56 14.54 22.24
N LEU A 23 15.28 15.39 21.25
CA LEU A 23 15.94 16.68 21.10
C LEU A 23 14.87 17.77 21.01
N HIS A 24 14.68 18.45 22.12
CA HIS A 24 13.83 19.63 22.25
C HIS A 24 14.61 20.85 21.76
N ARG A 25 14.07 21.62 20.80
CA ARG A 25 14.56 22.98 20.52
C ARG A 25 13.47 23.89 19.94
N ARG A 26 12.95 24.78 20.78
CA ARG A 26 12.39 26.10 20.40
C ARG A 26 13.56 27.10 20.37
N LEU A 27 13.58 28.24 19.69
CA LEU A 27 12.75 29.01 18.74
C LEU A 27 13.73 30.11 18.24
N PHE A 28 13.67 30.59 17.00
CA PHE A 28 13.97 32.01 16.68
C PHE A 28 13.47 32.34 15.27
N SER A 29 12.61 33.37 15.20
CA SER A 29 12.06 33.97 13.99
C SER A 29 13.06 34.93 13.34
N ARG A 30 13.33 34.74 12.04
CA ARG A 30 13.75 35.78 11.10
C ARG A 30 13.15 35.46 9.73
N VAL A 31 12.65 36.47 9.03
CA VAL A 31 12.05 36.39 7.69
C VAL A 31 13.07 35.75 6.75
N GLY A 32 12.84 34.49 6.38
CA GLY A 32 13.70 33.67 5.52
C GLY A 32 13.01 33.40 4.19
N ALA A 33 13.79 33.16 3.14
CA ALA A 33 13.28 32.62 1.88
C ALA A 33 12.42 31.37 2.16
N PRO A 34 11.33 31.14 1.38
CA PRO A 34 10.46 29.99 1.60
C PRO A 34 11.31 28.73 1.69
N ARG A 35 11.26 28.05 2.84
CA ARG A 35 11.86 26.73 2.97
C ARG A 35 11.06 25.79 2.09
N TRP A 36 11.70 24.70 1.64
CA TRP A 36 11.03 23.66 0.85
C TRP A 36 9.72 23.14 1.46
N ASN A 37 9.51 23.31 2.77
CA ASN A 37 8.33 22.87 3.51
C ASN A 37 7.36 24.02 3.89
N ASP A 38 7.50 25.22 3.32
CA ASP A 38 6.59 26.35 3.61
C ASP A 38 5.32 26.25 2.74
N HIS A 39 4.55 25.17 2.92
CA HIS A 39 3.25 24.97 2.29
C HIS A 39 2.17 24.88 3.36
N ASP A 40 1.05 25.60 3.16
CA ASP A 40 -0.17 25.45 3.96
C ASP A 40 -0.80 24.09 3.67
N SER A 41 -0.36 23.05 4.39
CA SER A 41 -0.89 21.69 4.31
C SER A 41 -1.64 21.37 5.60
N PRO A 42 -2.71 20.55 5.54
CA PRO A 42 -3.35 20.07 6.76
C PRO A 42 -2.36 19.24 7.58
N GLU A 43 -2.53 19.25 8.91
CA GLU A 43 -1.67 18.49 9.83
C GLU A 43 -1.79 16.98 9.59
N GLU A 44 -2.99 16.50 9.24
CA GLU A 44 -3.27 15.12 8.89
C GLU A 44 -3.99 15.04 7.53
N PHE A 45 -3.64 14.03 6.75
CA PHE A 45 -4.31 13.71 5.49
C PHE A 45 -4.13 12.23 5.15
N ASN A 46 -5.19 11.60 4.68
CA ASN A 46 -5.17 10.25 4.16
C ASN A 46 -6.12 10.11 2.97
N PHE A 47 -5.58 9.81 1.79
CA PHE A 47 -6.38 9.68 0.57
C PHE A 47 -7.51 8.63 0.66
N ALA A 48 -7.31 7.56 1.43
CA ALA A 48 -8.31 6.52 1.56
C ALA A 48 -9.53 6.99 2.37
N SER A 49 -9.34 7.65 3.52
CA SER A 49 -10.45 8.17 4.33
C SER A 49 -11.00 9.49 3.78
N ASP A 50 -10.14 10.40 3.36
CA ASP A 50 -10.54 11.79 3.12
C ASP A 50 -11.08 12.00 1.70
N VAL A 51 -10.83 11.06 0.80
CA VAL A 51 -11.28 11.13 -0.60
C VAL A 51 -12.10 9.91 -1.00
N LEU A 52 -11.54 8.70 -0.86
CA LEU A 52 -12.21 7.50 -1.35
C LEU A 52 -13.45 7.17 -0.51
N ASP A 53 -13.38 7.28 0.81
CA ASP A 53 -14.50 6.99 1.70
C ASP A 53 -15.60 8.04 1.61
N TYR A 54 -15.26 9.30 1.32
CA TYR A 54 -16.25 10.33 0.98
C TYR A 54 -17.14 9.88 -0.18
N TRP A 55 -16.55 9.42 -1.29
CA TRP A 55 -17.34 8.96 -2.43
C TRP A 55 -18.16 7.71 -2.14
N ALA A 56 -17.62 6.78 -1.34
CA ALA A 56 -18.39 5.63 -0.89
C ALA A 56 -19.59 6.06 -0.03
N GLN A 57 -19.42 7.01 0.89
CA GLN A 57 -20.49 7.57 1.71
C GLN A 57 -21.56 8.26 0.85
N MET A 58 -21.18 9.00 -0.19
CA MET A 58 -22.14 9.62 -1.10
C MET A 58 -23.04 8.57 -1.80
N GLU A 59 -22.48 7.42 -2.17
CA GLU A 59 -23.25 6.30 -2.74
C GLU A 59 -24.16 5.65 -1.69
N GLU A 60 -23.70 5.50 -0.44
CA GLU A 60 -24.49 4.88 0.65
C GLU A 60 -25.67 5.71 1.10
N GLU A 61 -25.51 7.03 1.17
CA GLU A 61 -26.56 7.96 1.56
C GLU A 61 -27.56 8.23 0.42
N GLY A 62 -27.36 7.62 -0.75
CA GLY A 62 -28.22 7.80 -1.93
C GLY A 62 -28.12 9.19 -2.58
N LYS A 63 -27.19 10.03 -2.12
CA LYS A 63 -26.91 11.37 -2.65
C LYS A 63 -26.19 11.32 -4.00
N ARG A 64 -25.58 10.18 -4.34
CA ARG A 64 -24.99 9.88 -5.65
C ARG A 64 -25.42 8.48 -6.09
N GLY A 65 -25.79 8.32 -7.36
CA GLY A 65 -26.06 7.00 -7.94
C GLY A 65 -24.79 6.14 -8.01
N PRO A 66 -24.92 4.80 -8.05
CA PRO A 66 -23.75 3.91 -8.13
C PRO A 66 -22.95 4.21 -9.40
N SER A 67 -21.69 4.63 -9.26
CA SER A 67 -20.81 4.92 -10.39
C SER A 67 -19.57 4.02 -10.36
N PRO A 68 -19.09 3.51 -11.52
CA PRO A 68 -17.87 2.72 -11.54
C PRO A 68 -16.68 3.56 -11.08
N ALA A 69 -16.11 3.22 -9.91
CA ALA A 69 -14.87 3.77 -9.40
C ALA A 69 -13.65 3.11 -10.05
N PHE A 70 -13.80 1.83 -10.38
CA PHE A 70 -12.76 1.02 -10.99
C PHE A 70 -13.38 0.07 -12.01
N TRP A 71 -12.78 0.01 -13.20
CA TRP A 71 -13.15 -0.92 -14.25
C TRP A 71 -11.88 -1.53 -14.85
N TRP A 72 -11.71 -2.83 -14.63
CA TRP A 72 -10.66 -3.63 -15.20
C TRP A 72 -11.22 -4.58 -16.25
N VAL A 73 -10.44 -4.79 -17.31
CA VAL A 73 -10.73 -5.73 -18.39
C VAL A 73 -9.46 -6.49 -18.76
N ASN A 74 -9.59 -7.69 -19.31
CA ASN A 74 -8.48 -8.43 -19.91
C ASN A 74 -8.72 -8.75 -21.39
N GLY A 75 -7.72 -9.37 -22.04
CA GLY A 75 -7.80 -9.77 -23.44
C GLY A 75 -8.71 -10.97 -23.70
N GLN A 76 -9.22 -11.63 -22.65
CA GLN A 76 -10.12 -12.79 -22.70
C GLN A 76 -11.60 -12.37 -22.61
N GLY A 77 -11.88 -11.08 -22.43
CA GLY A 77 -13.24 -10.55 -22.28
C GLY A 77 -13.77 -10.58 -20.85
N ASP A 78 -12.94 -10.92 -19.85
CA ASP A 78 -13.32 -10.80 -18.45
C ASP A 78 -13.32 -9.33 -18.05
N GLU A 79 -14.32 -8.94 -17.24
CA GLU A 79 -14.45 -7.60 -16.70
C GLU A 79 -14.68 -7.63 -15.19
N ILE A 80 -14.12 -6.63 -14.50
CA ILE A 80 -14.40 -6.34 -13.10
C ILE A 80 -14.77 -4.87 -12.99
N LYS A 81 -15.96 -4.59 -12.45
CA LYS A 81 -16.44 -3.25 -12.16
C LYS A 81 -16.74 -3.12 -10.68
N TRP A 82 -16.15 -2.12 -10.03
CA TRP A 82 -16.40 -1.80 -8.64
C TRP A 82 -16.95 -0.38 -8.51
N SER A 83 -18.00 -0.22 -7.71
CA SER A 83 -18.43 1.10 -7.22
C SER A 83 -17.49 1.58 -6.12
N PHE A 84 -17.62 2.84 -5.69
CA PHE A 84 -16.83 3.36 -4.58
C PHE A 84 -17.09 2.59 -3.28
N ARG A 85 -18.35 2.26 -2.98
CA ARG A 85 -18.71 1.40 -1.84
C ARG A 85 -17.97 0.06 -1.88
N LYS A 86 -17.99 -0.62 -3.04
CA LYS A 86 -17.33 -1.92 -3.18
C LYS A 86 -15.82 -1.81 -3.03
N LEU A 87 -15.21 -0.76 -3.59
CA LEU A 87 -13.79 -0.52 -3.49
C LEU A 87 -13.37 -0.20 -2.04
N ARG A 88 -14.15 0.59 -1.30
CA ARG A 88 -13.95 0.81 0.14
C ARG A 88 -13.96 -0.51 0.90
N ASP A 89 -15.00 -1.33 0.73
CA ASP A 89 -15.11 -2.60 1.45
C ASP A 89 -13.94 -3.54 1.19
N LEU A 90 -13.50 -3.64 -0.07
CA LEU A 90 -12.35 -4.48 -0.45
C LEU A 90 -11.05 -3.96 0.15
N THR A 91 -10.82 -2.65 0.09
CA THR A 91 -9.58 -2.03 0.61
C THR A 91 -9.51 -2.07 2.14
N CYS A 92 -10.64 -1.92 2.85
CA CYS A 92 -10.70 -2.14 4.31
C CYS A 92 -10.38 -3.59 4.68
N ARG A 93 -10.87 -4.57 3.90
CA ARG A 93 -10.50 -5.98 4.12
C ARG A 93 -9.03 -6.24 3.86
N THR A 94 -8.45 -5.61 2.84
CA THR A 94 -7.01 -5.69 2.56
C THR A 94 -6.19 -5.09 3.70
N ALA A 95 -6.60 -3.93 4.25
CA ALA A 95 -5.99 -3.33 5.44
C ALA A 95 -6.01 -4.31 6.63
N ASN A 96 -7.15 -4.93 6.91
CA ASN A 96 -7.26 -5.93 7.99
C ASN A 96 -6.33 -7.13 7.76
N VAL A 97 -6.13 -7.58 6.52
CA VAL A 97 -5.17 -8.65 6.22
C VAL A 97 -3.74 -8.23 6.59
N PHE A 98 -3.33 -7.00 6.27
CA PHE A 98 -2.00 -6.51 6.61
C PHE A 98 -1.75 -6.47 8.11
N GLU A 99 -2.70 -5.95 8.88
CA GLU A 99 -2.55 -5.82 10.33
C GLU A 99 -2.71 -7.17 11.04
N GLN A 100 -3.77 -7.91 10.74
CA GLN A 100 -4.17 -9.08 11.54
C GLN A 100 -3.47 -10.37 11.11
N ILE A 101 -3.25 -10.55 9.80
CA ILE A 101 -2.67 -11.79 9.26
C ILE A 101 -1.18 -11.61 9.04
N CYS A 102 -0.76 -10.50 8.43
CA CYS A 102 0.66 -10.26 8.17
C CYS A 102 1.39 -9.70 9.40
N GLY A 103 0.69 -9.01 10.30
CA GLY A 103 1.31 -8.34 11.45
C GLY A 103 2.16 -7.14 11.06
N LEU A 104 1.82 -6.48 9.95
CA LEU A 104 2.46 -5.23 9.52
C LEU A 104 1.92 -4.07 10.36
N GLN A 105 2.76 -3.07 10.56
CA GLN A 105 2.47 -1.88 11.37
C GLN A 105 2.66 -0.61 10.55
N GLN A 106 2.12 0.51 11.04
CA GLN A 106 2.36 1.82 10.46
C GLN A 106 3.86 2.10 10.32
N GLY A 107 4.27 2.62 9.17
CA GLY A 107 5.68 2.88 8.83
C GLY A 107 6.45 1.67 8.30
N ASP A 108 5.88 0.46 8.33
CA ASP A 108 6.51 -0.69 7.69
C ASP A 108 6.55 -0.53 6.18
N HIS A 109 7.62 -1.04 5.56
CA HIS A 109 7.81 -1.01 4.12
C HIS A 109 7.27 -2.30 3.47
N LEU A 110 6.45 -2.14 2.43
CA LEU A 110 5.89 -3.24 1.63
C LEU A 110 6.28 -3.09 0.16
N ALA A 111 7.02 -4.06 -0.37
CA ALA A 111 7.32 -4.12 -1.80
C ALA A 111 6.09 -4.61 -2.59
N LEU A 112 5.68 -3.87 -3.62
CA LEU A 112 4.48 -4.19 -4.43
C LEU A 112 4.88 -4.45 -5.89
N ILE A 113 4.95 -5.72 -6.28
CA ILE A 113 5.37 -6.16 -7.61
C ILE A 113 4.24 -6.98 -8.26
N LEU A 114 3.21 -6.30 -8.73
CA LEU A 114 2.09 -6.92 -9.44
C LEU A 114 1.95 -6.34 -10.86
N PRO A 115 1.40 -7.13 -11.81
CA PRO A 115 1.00 -6.63 -13.12
C PRO A 115 -0.22 -5.72 -13.00
N ARG A 116 -0.81 -5.34 -14.15
CA ARG A 116 -2.02 -4.51 -14.21
C ARG A 116 -3.28 -5.31 -13.84
N VAL A 117 -3.35 -5.72 -12.57
CA VAL A 117 -4.47 -6.47 -11.99
C VAL A 117 -5.16 -5.64 -10.90
N PRO A 118 -6.45 -5.88 -10.62
CA PRO A 118 -7.21 -5.10 -9.64
C PRO A 118 -6.59 -5.08 -8.24
N GLU A 119 -5.94 -6.17 -7.84
CA GLU A 119 -5.28 -6.35 -6.55
C GLU A 119 -4.20 -5.30 -6.29
N TRP A 120 -3.53 -4.78 -7.34
CA TRP A 120 -2.54 -3.72 -7.20
C TRP A 120 -3.16 -2.47 -6.54
N TRP A 121 -4.39 -2.12 -6.93
CA TRP A 121 -5.13 -0.99 -6.34
C TRP A 121 -5.62 -1.30 -4.93
N LEU A 122 -6.07 -2.53 -4.68
CA LEU A 122 -6.51 -2.95 -3.36
C LEU A 122 -5.37 -2.87 -2.33
N VAL A 123 -4.18 -3.36 -2.71
CA VAL A 123 -2.98 -3.32 -1.86
C VAL A 123 -2.51 -1.89 -1.64
N THR A 124 -2.46 -1.07 -2.68
CA THR A 124 -2.04 0.33 -2.58
C THR A 124 -2.92 1.12 -1.62
N VAL A 125 -4.25 1.07 -1.79
CA VAL A 125 -5.18 1.78 -0.89
C VAL A 125 -5.19 1.15 0.50
N GLY A 126 -5.05 -0.18 0.61
CA GLY A 126 -4.89 -0.86 1.90
C GLY A 126 -3.65 -0.38 2.68
N CYS A 127 -2.55 -0.13 1.98
CA CYS A 127 -1.34 0.45 2.59
C CYS A 127 -1.57 1.89 3.05
N MET A 128 -2.26 2.71 2.23
CA MET A 128 -2.64 4.07 2.63
C MET A 128 -3.48 4.08 3.90
N ARG A 129 -4.46 3.18 4.03
CA ARG A 129 -5.32 3.06 5.23
C ARG A 129 -4.54 2.73 6.51
N THR A 130 -3.53 1.89 6.39
CA THR A 130 -2.75 1.35 7.53
C THR A 130 -1.48 2.15 7.81
N GLY A 131 -1.16 3.15 6.97
CA GLY A 131 0.09 3.90 7.04
C GLY A 131 1.33 3.05 6.71
N ILE A 132 1.15 1.93 5.99
CA ILE A 132 2.25 1.13 5.44
C ILE A 132 2.82 1.88 4.23
N ILE A 133 4.15 1.94 4.15
CA ILE A 133 4.87 2.58 3.06
C ILE A 133 5.00 1.56 1.92
N PHE A 134 4.11 1.65 0.94
CA PHE A 134 4.16 0.78 -0.24
C PHE A 134 5.22 1.26 -1.25
N MET A 135 5.92 0.32 -1.86
CA MET A 135 7.02 0.56 -2.78
C MET A 135 6.76 -0.20 -4.09
N PRO A 136 6.17 0.46 -5.09
CA PRO A 136 5.87 -0.17 -6.37
C PRO A 136 7.13 -0.60 -7.13
N GLY A 137 7.10 -1.80 -7.71
CA GLY A 137 8.13 -2.33 -8.60
C GLY A 137 7.53 -2.92 -9.87
N THR A 138 8.30 -2.88 -10.97
CA THR A 138 7.89 -3.52 -12.24
C THR A 138 8.02 -5.04 -12.15
N THR A 139 7.13 -5.77 -12.81
CA THR A 139 7.21 -7.24 -12.91
C THR A 139 8.38 -7.73 -13.77
N GLN A 140 9.17 -6.81 -14.36
CA GLN A 140 10.37 -7.14 -15.14
C GLN A 140 11.63 -7.26 -14.27
N LEU A 141 11.55 -6.93 -12.98
CA LEU A 141 12.68 -7.03 -12.04
C LEU A 141 13.17 -8.48 -11.95
N LYS A 142 14.50 -8.65 -11.88
CA LYS A 142 15.16 -9.93 -11.62
C LYS A 142 15.59 -10.02 -10.16
N ALA A 143 15.97 -11.22 -9.69
CA ALA A 143 16.44 -11.46 -8.32
C ALA A 143 17.37 -10.35 -7.80
N LYS A 144 18.46 -10.02 -8.50
CA LYS A 144 19.39 -8.96 -8.09
C LYS A 144 18.74 -7.58 -7.87
N ASP A 145 17.73 -7.25 -8.69
CA ASP A 145 17.05 -5.96 -8.63
C ASP A 145 16.07 -5.92 -7.45
N ILE A 146 15.45 -7.06 -7.15
CA ILE A 146 14.54 -7.27 -6.01
C ILE A 146 15.35 -7.22 -4.71
N LEU A 147 16.45 -7.98 -4.63
CA LEU A 147 17.35 -8.03 -3.47
C LEU A 147 17.83 -6.62 -3.09
N TYR A 148 18.38 -5.89 -4.06
CA TYR A 148 18.86 -4.52 -3.87
C TYR A 148 17.79 -3.60 -3.25
N ARG A 149 16.54 -3.69 -3.75
CA ARG A 149 15.43 -2.86 -3.28
C ARG A 149 14.99 -3.25 -1.87
N ILE A 150 14.85 -4.55 -1.60
CA ILE A 150 14.45 -5.05 -0.29
C ILE A 150 15.48 -4.68 0.77
N GLN A 151 16.78 -4.81 0.47
CA GLN A 151 17.85 -4.48 1.42
C GLN A 151 17.90 -2.98 1.75
N ILE A 152 17.83 -2.11 0.73
CA ILE A 152 17.89 -0.66 0.96
C ILE A 152 16.65 -0.14 1.68
N SER A 153 15.47 -0.62 1.28
CA SER A 153 14.22 -0.19 1.89
C SER A 153 13.95 -0.83 3.24
N ARG A 154 14.57 -1.97 3.55
CA ARG A 154 14.22 -2.81 4.70
C ARG A 154 12.75 -3.23 4.64
N ALA A 155 12.30 -3.66 3.47
CA ALA A 155 10.94 -4.16 3.26
C ALA A 155 10.65 -5.33 4.20
N LYS A 156 9.53 -5.27 4.94
CA LYS A 156 9.08 -6.37 5.82
C LYS A 156 8.17 -7.37 5.12
N ALA A 157 7.57 -6.96 4.00
CA ALA A 157 6.70 -7.79 3.20
C ALA A 157 6.84 -7.48 1.71
N ILE A 158 6.49 -8.46 0.89
CA ILE A 158 6.37 -8.34 -0.55
C ILE A 158 5.04 -8.92 -1.01
N VAL A 159 4.35 -8.22 -1.90
CA VAL A 159 3.17 -8.71 -2.62
C VAL A 159 3.55 -8.87 -4.08
N THR A 160 3.48 -10.10 -4.59
CA THR A 160 3.89 -10.45 -5.94
C THR A 160 3.00 -11.53 -6.57
N THR A 161 3.23 -11.84 -7.84
CA THR A 161 2.55 -12.95 -8.54
C THR A 161 3.25 -14.28 -8.33
N ALA A 162 2.51 -15.38 -8.43
CA ALA A 162 3.06 -16.74 -8.37
C ALA A 162 4.24 -16.96 -9.34
N SER A 163 4.22 -16.34 -10.51
CA SER A 163 5.30 -16.43 -11.50
C SER A 163 6.62 -15.79 -11.05
N LEU A 164 6.58 -14.83 -10.12
CA LEU A 164 7.76 -14.14 -9.60
C LEU A 164 8.22 -14.69 -8.24
N VAL A 165 7.44 -15.59 -7.62
CA VAL A 165 7.82 -16.23 -6.35
C VAL A 165 9.22 -16.85 -6.40
N PRO A 166 9.64 -17.59 -7.46
CA PRO A 166 10.99 -18.15 -7.50
C PRO A 166 12.11 -17.11 -7.45
N GLU A 167 11.91 -15.94 -8.06
CA GLU A 167 12.87 -14.82 -8.03
C GLU A 167 12.89 -14.12 -6.68
N VAL A 168 11.77 -14.15 -5.93
CA VAL A 168 11.66 -13.58 -4.58
C VAL A 168 12.23 -14.53 -3.52
N GLU A 169 11.97 -15.83 -3.64
CA GLU A 169 12.48 -16.83 -2.70
C GLU A 169 13.99 -17.01 -2.80
N SER A 170 14.56 -16.87 -4.01
CA SER A 170 16.01 -16.93 -4.21
C SER A 170 16.75 -15.85 -3.41
N VAL A 171 16.12 -14.69 -3.20
CA VAL A 171 16.70 -13.57 -2.45
C VAL A 171 16.29 -13.53 -0.99
N ALA A 172 15.22 -14.22 -0.60
CA ALA A 172 14.78 -14.30 0.80
C ALA A 172 15.68 -15.18 1.68
N SER A 173 16.56 -15.97 1.06
CA SER A 173 17.51 -16.85 1.73
C SER A 173 18.87 -16.18 2.01
N GLU A 174 19.08 -14.95 1.54
CA GLU A 174 20.30 -14.16 1.72
C GLU A 174 20.17 -13.16 2.90
#